data_AF-A0A530C9K1-F1
#
_entry.id   AF-A0A530C9K1-F1
#
_cell.length_a   1.000
_cell.length_b   1.000
_cell.length_c   1.000
_cell.angle_alpha   90.00
_cell.angle_beta   90.00
_cell.angle_gamma   90.00
#
_symmetry.space_group_name_H-M   'P 1'
#
loop_
_entity.id
_entity.type
_entity.pdbx_description
1 polymer ?
#
loop_
_entity_poly.entity_id
_entity_poly.type
_entity_poly.pdbx_seq_one_letter_code
_entity_poly.pdbx_strand_id
1 'polypeptide(L)'
;MSDTVLFPERLNRRAFLGASALGAASVALSACTTTDVAPPAAAPPPPSDSAFGAAESMYAARVDEGYQLPAIPVAKLDPKFVRQIVPDPTGEKPGTIVVDTSEHFLYLVRDGGEAIRYGVSLGKAGFGWTG
;
A
#
# COMPACT_ATOMS: atom_id res chain seq x y z
N MET A 1 27.48 -2.72 62.99
CA MET A 1 26.65 -2.48 61.80
C MET A 1 27.26 -1.28 61.11
N SER A 2 28.42 -1.43 60.47
CA SER A 2 28.59 -2.13 59.18
C SER A 2 27.56 -1.58 58.19
N ASP A 3 27.97 -0.73 57.25
CA ASP A 3 28.50 -1.24 56.00
C ASP A 3 29.10 -0.14 55.11
N THR A 4 30.20 -0.57 54.50
CA THR A 4 30.92 -0.03 53.38
C THR A 4 30.01 0.41 52.23
N VAL A 5 30.17 1.63 51.73
CA VAL A 5 29.74 2.01 50.38
C VAL A 5 30.98 2.40 49.58
N LEU A 6 31.56 1.39 48.94
CA LEU A 6 32.47 1.51 47.82
C LEU A 6 31.63 1.85 46.58
N PHE A 7 31.77 3.03 45.98
CA PHE A 7 31.53 3.27 44.54
C PHE A 7 32.16 4.61 44.11
N PRO A 8 32.63 4.73 42.86
CA PRO A 8 33.99 5.17 42.55
C PRO A 8 34.06 6.55 41.91
N GLU A 9 35.27 7.11 41.97
CA GLU A 9 35.93 8.00 41.00
C GLU A 9 35.04 8.76 40.01
N ARG A 10 34.98 10.08 40.22
CA ARG A 10 34.34 11.07 39.36
C ARG A 10 34.98 11.04 37.97
N LEU A 11 34.25 10.51 36.99
CA LEU A 11 34.66 10.48 35.59
C LEU A 11 34.77 11.93 35.05
N ASN A 12 36.02 12.36 34.84
CA ASN A 12 36.38 13.69 34.39
C ASN A 12 36.06 13.85 32.89
N ARG A 13 35.27 14.89 32.55
CA ARG A 13 34.91 15.27 31.17
C ARG A 13 36.12 15.47 30.25
N ARG A 14 37.30 15.72 30.83
CA ARG A 14 38.56 15.86 30.09
C ARG A 14 39.18 14.53 29.63
N ALA A 15 38.86 13.41 30.28
CA ALA A 15 39.32 12.10 29.84
C ALA A 15 38.57 11.60 28.59
N PHE A 16 37.34 12.09 28.38
CA PHE A 16 36.50 11.69 27.25
C PHE A 16 36.90 12.33 25.91
N LEU A 17 37.75 13.37 25.92
CA LEU A 17 38.24 14.06 24.72
C LEU A 17 39.68 13.69 24.33
N GLY A 18 40.36 12.85 25.12
CA GLY A 18 41.76 12.46 24.88
C GLY A 18 41.97 11.10 24.19
N ALA A 19 40.92 10.30 24.03
CA ALA A 19 41.01 8.93 23.51
C ALA A 19 40.85 8.83 21.97
N SER A 20 41.26 9.86 21.22
CA SER A 20 41.13 9.89 19.75
C SER A 20 42.45 9.72 19.00
N ALA A 21 43.53 9.24 19.63
CA ALA A 21 44.87 9.27 19.02
C ALA A 21 45.56 7.92 18.76
N LEU A 22 44.97 6.76 19.11
CA LEU A 22 45.62 5.46 18.87
C LEU A 22 44.60 4.41 18.40
N GLY A 23 44.24 4.46 17.12
CA GLY A 23 43.35 3.48 16.49
C GLY A 23 43.42 3.47 14.96
N ALA A 24 44.52 3.91 14.36
CA ALA A 24 44.68 4.07 12.91
C ALA A 24 45.36 2.84 12.27
N ALA A 25 44.86 1.62 12.49
CA ALA A 25 45.52 0.42 11.95
C ALA A 25 44.62 -0.78 11.57
N SER A 26 43.38 -0.58 11.12
CA SER A 26 42.60 -1.72 10.56
C SER A 26 41.49 -1.40 9.54
N VAL A 27 41.44 -0.19 8.98
CA VAL A 27 40.41 0.14 7.96
C VAL A 27 40.96 -0.07 6.55
N ALA A 28 41.13 -1.33 6.12
CA ALA A 28 41.56 -1.61 4.74
C ALA A 28 40.82 -2.74 4.01
N LEU A 29 39.83 -3.41 4.60
CA LEU A 29 39.15 -4.54 3.95
C LEU A 29 37.64 -4.60 4.28
N SER A 30 36.88 -3.60 3.88
CA SER A 30 35.43 -3.77 3.70
C SER A 30 34.83 -2.57 3.02
N ALA A 31 34.36 -2.77 1.78
CA ALA A 31 33.06 -2.28 1.30
C ALA A 31 32.98 -2.31 -0.24
N CYS A 32 33.09 -3.50 -0.83
CA CYS A 32 32.54 -3.76 -2.17
C CYS A 32 31.69 -5.02 -2.11
N THR A 33 30.70 -5.07 -1.21
CA THR A 33 29.57 -5.96 -1.40
C THR A 33 28.58 -5.18 -2.23
N THR A 34 28.58 -5.46 -3.54
CA THR A 34 27.45 -5.11 -4.39
C THR A 34 26.30 -6.00 -3.89
N THR A 35 25.47 -5.48 -3.00
CA THR A 35 24.17 -6.10 -2.82
C THR A 35 23.42 -5.87 -4.12
N ASP A 36 23.38 -6.91 -4.94
CA ASP A 36 22.41 -7.07 -6.00
C ASP A 36 21.04 -7.11 -5.31
N VAL A 37 20.52 -5.91 -5.01
CA VAL A 37 19.12 -5.73 -4.67
C VAL A 37 18.41 -5.93 -5.99
N ALA A 38 18.15 -7.20 -6.32
CA ALA A 38 17.23 -7.58 -7.36
C ALA A 38 15.97 -6.72 -7.14
N PRO A 39 15.56 -5.89 -8.13
CA PRO A 39 14.30 -5.17 -8.04
C PRO A 39 13.23 -6.19 -7.62
N PRO A 40 12.39 -5.89 -6.61
CA PRO A 40 11.30 -6.78 -6.26
C PRO A 40 10.58 -7.12 -7.56
N ALA A 41 10.46 -8.42 -7.84
CA ALA A 41 9.86 -8.92 -9.08
C ALA A 41 8.64 -8.07 -9.38
N ALA A 42 8.68 -7.36 -10.52
CA ALA A 42 7.64 -6.41 -10.86
C ALA A 42 6.30 -7.10 -10.66
N ALA A 43 5.47 -6.57 -9.75
CA ALA A 43 4.15 -7.13 -9.52
C ALA A 43 3.47 -7.28 -10.88
N PRO A 44 2.75 -8.39 -11.14
CA PRO A 44 2.03 -8.55 -12.39
C PRO A 44 1.23 -7.27 -12.64
N PRO A 45 1.30 -6.70 -13.87
CA PRO A 45 0.64 -5.45 -14.15
C PRO A 45 -0.84 -5.59 -13.77
N PRO A 46 -1.44 -4.54 -13.18
CA PRO A 46 -2.84 -4.61 -12.82
C PRO A 46 -3.66 -5.00 -14.05
N PRO A 47 -4.75 -5.74 -13.85
CA PRO A 47 -5.62 -6.18 -14.93
C PRO A 47 -6.03 -4.96 -15.75
N SER A 48 -5.65 -4.97 -17.03
CA SER A 48 -6.00 -3.95 -18.00
C SER A 48 -7.04 -4.56 -18.92
N ASP A 49 -8.31 -4.27 -18.61
CA ASP A 49 -9.36 -4.55 -19.55
C ASP A 49 -9.26 -3.54 -20.70
N SER A 50 -9.14 -4.04 -21.94
CA SER A 50 -9.02 -3.22 -23.14
C SER A 50 -10.14 -2.19 -23.27
N ALA A 51 -11.31 -2.46 -22.68
CA ALA A 51 -12.45 -1.56 -22.66
C ALA A 51 -12.22 -0.28 -21.83
N PHE A 52 -11.32 -0.31 -20.84
CA PHE A 52 -11.15 0.79 -19.88
C PHE A 52 -9.74 1.41 -19.86
N GLY A 53 -8.77 0.79 -20.53
CA GLY A 53 -7.38 1.24 -20.52
C GLY A 53 -6.61 0.81 -19.27
N ALA A 54 -5.44 1.41 -19.07
CA ALA A 54 -4.56 1.08 -17.94
C ALA A 54 -5.17 1.53 -16.60
N ALA A 55 -5.10 0.70 -15.56
CA ALA A 55 -5.65 1.02 -14.25
C ALA A 55 -5.07 2.31 -13.65
N GLU A 56 -3.79 2.58 -13.89
CA GLU A 56 -3.11 3.80 -13.47
C GLU A 56 -3.78 5.05 -14.03
N SER A 57 -4.23 4.99 -15.28
CA SER A 57 -4.94 6.11 -15.92
C SER A 57 -6.36 6.27 -15.39
N MET A 58 -7.06 5.16 -15.13
CA MET A 58 -8.43 5.18 -14.60
C MET A 58 -8.50 5.79 -13.20
N TYR A 59 -7.46 5.57 -12.39
CA TYR A 59 -7.39 5.98 -10.99
C TYR A 59 -6.36 7.08 -10.74
N ALA A 60 -5.96 7.80 -11.80
CA ALA A 60 -5.08 8.96 -11.71
C ALA A 60 -5.73 10.11 -10.94
N ALA A 61 -4.89 11.05 -10.48
CA ALA A 61 -5.34 12.29 -9.86
C ALA A 61 -6.20 13.08 -10.85
N ARG A 62 -7.30 13.66 -10.37
CA ARG A 62 -8.24 14.43 -11.21
C ARG A 62 -8.87 15.56 -10.42
N VAL A 63 -9.42 16.54 -11.12
CA VAL A 63 -10.29 17.57 -10.54
C VAL A 63 -11.71 17.24 -10.93
N ASP A 64 -12.59 17.12 -9.93
CA ASP A 64 -14.01 16.83 -10.13
C ASP A 64 -14.84 17.83 -9.35
N GLU A 65 -15.73 18.57 -10.02
CA GLU A 65 -16.55 19.64 -9.44
C GLU A 65 -15.78 20.64 -8.55
N GLY A 66 -14.52 20.94 -8.92
CA GLY A 66 -13.64 21.85 -8.16
C GLY A 66 -12.90 21.19 -6.99
N TYR A 67 -13.14 19.92 -6.71
CA TYR A 67 -12.41 19.12 -5.73
C TYR A 67 -11.20 18.44 -6.38
N GLN A 68 -10.04 18.54 -5.73
CA GLN A 68 -8.84 17.83 -6.14
C GLN A 68 -8.84 16.42 -5.55
N LEU A 69 -9.06 15.42 -6.41
CA LEU A 69 -9.01 14.01 -6.05
C LEU A 69 -7.59 13.48 -6.28
N PRO A 70 -6.89 13.00 -5.24
CA PRO A 70 -5.56 12.43 -5.41
C PRO A 70 -5.62 11.11 -6.19
N ALA A 71 -4.49 10.73 -6.80
CA ALA A 71 -4.37 9.43 -7.44
C ALA A 71 -4.48 8.31 -6.41
N ILE A 72 -5.22 7.24 -6.76
CA ILE A 72 -5.25 6.03 -5.94
C ILE A 72 -4.03 5.17 -6.32
N PRO A 73 -3.22 4.71 -5.36
CA PRO A 73 -2.06 3.86 -5.65
C PRO A 73 -2.52 2.46 -6.05
N VAL A 74 -2.89 2.26 -7.32
CA VAL A 74 -3.42 0.99 -7.85
C VAL A 74 -2.50 -0.21 -7.62
N ALA A 75 -1.18 0.00 -7.58
CA ALA A 75 -0.21 -1.05 -7.25
C ALA A 75 -0.35 -1.62 -5.83
N LYS A 76 -1.06 -0.93 -4.93
CA LYS A 76 -1.36 -1.38 -3.57
C LYS A 76 -2.75 -2.01 -3.44
N LEU A 77 -3.57 -1.94 -4.49
CA LEU A 77 -4.88 -2.57 -4.51
C LEU A 77 -4.73 -4.05 -4.87
N ASP A 78 -5.54 -4.90 -4.25
CA ASP A 78 -5.76 -6.24 -4.78
C ASP A 78 -6.40 -6.10 -6.17
N PRO A 79 -5.82 -6.72 -7.22
CA PRO A 79 -6.34 -6.68 -8.59
C PRO A 79 -7.84 -6.91 -8.71
N LYS A 80 -8.45 -7.72 -7.84
CA LYS A 80 -9.90 -8.00 -7.90
C LYS A 80 -10.79 -6.78 -7.64
N PHE A 81 -10.28 -5.76 -6.95
CA PHE A 81 -11.02 -4.52 -6.64
C PHE A 81 -10.85 -3.43 -7.70
N VAL A 82 -9.95 -3.64 -8.67
CA VAL A 82 -9.87 -2.81 -9.87
C VAL A 82 -11.08 -3.10 -10.75
N ARG A 83 -11.63 -2.05 -11.39
CA ARG A 83 -12.75 -2.19 -12.33
C ARG A 83 -12.47 -3.23 -13.42
N GLN A 84 -13.40 -4.17 -13.61
CA GLN A 84 -13.27 -5.29 -14.55
C GLN A 84 -14.62 -5.65 -15.17
N ILE A 85 -14.62 -6.08 -16.44
CA ILE A 85 -15.75 -6.83 -17.00
C ILE A 85 -15.65 -8.28 -16.51
N VAL A 86 -16.75 -8.81 -15.99
CA VAL A 86 -16.87 -10.17 -15.49
C VAL A 86 -18.17 -10.80 -16.01
N PRO A 87 -18.30 -12.14 -16.04
CA PRO A 87 -19.60 -12.78 -16.20
C PRO A 87 -20.56 -12.29 -15.10
N ASP A 88 -21.80 -11.98 -15.47
CA ASP A 88 -22.80 -11.46 -14.52
C ASP A 88 -23.16 -12.52 -13.46
N PRO A 89 -22.85 -12.29 -12.17
CA PRO A 89 -23.22 -13.20 -11.10
C PRO A 89 -24.63 -12.93 -10.55
N THR A 90 -25.28 -11.84 -10.96
CA THR A 90 -26.48 -11.31 -10.30
C THR A 90 -27.76 -11.86 -10.89
N GLY A 91 -27.80 -12.12 -12.20
CA GLY A 91 -29.01 -12.56 -12.92
C GLY A 91 -30.07 -11.46 -13.05
N GLU A 92 -29.74 -10.22 -12.71
CA GLU A 92 -30.62 -9.08 -12.83
C GLU A 92 -30.70 -8.56 -14.28
N LYS A 93 -31.59 -7.60 -14.53
CA LYS A 93 -31.74 -7.05 -15.89
C LYS A 93 -30.57 -6.11 -16.24
N PRO A 94 -30.13 -6.06 -17.51
CA PRO A 94 -29.17 -5.06 -17.98
C PRO A 94 -29.57 -3.63 -17.58
N GLY A 95 -28.59 -2.84 -17.15
CA GLY A 95 -28.78 -1.49 -16.59
C GLY A 95 -29.03 -1.46 -15.07
N THR A 96 -29.12 -2.62 -14.41
CA THR A 96 -29.29 -2.71 -12.96
C THR A 96 -27.95 -2.54 -12.24
N ILE A 97 -27.96 -1.82 -11.12
CA ILE A 97 -26.83 -1.74 -10.20
C ILE A 97 -27.12 -2.65 -9.01
N VAL A 98 -26.26 -3.63 -8.78
CA VAL A 98 -26.35 -4.55 -7.65
C VAL A 98 -25.15 -4.31 -6.74
N VAL A 99 -25.40 -4.17 -5.45
CA VAL A 99 -24.36 -3.96 -4.44
C VAL A 99 -24.27 -5.21 -3.57
N ASP A 100 -23.14 -5.91 -3.65
CA ASP A 100 -22.80 -7.00 -2.76
C ASP A 100 -21.92 -6.46 -1.63
N THR A 101 -22.54 -6.24 -0.47
CA THR A 101 -21.87 -5.76 0.72
C THR A 101 -21.02 -6.82 1.42
N SER A 102 -21.21 -8.11 1.11
CA SER A 102 -20.44 -9.20 1.71
C SER A 102 -19.05 -9.29 1.08
N GLU A 103 -18.98 -9.24 -0.25
CA GLU A 103 -17.73 -9.28 -1.00
C GLU A 103 -17.15 -7.88 -1.29
N HIS A 104 -17.90 -6.83 -0.98
CA HIS A 104 -17.55 -5.42 -1.23
C HIS A 104 -17.39 -5.12 -2.73
N PHE A 105 -18.37 -5.57 -3.50
CA PHE A 105 -18.46 -5.32 -4.93
C PHE A 105 -19.74 -4.59 -5.31
N LEU A 106 -19.63 -3.74 -6.32
CA LEU A 106 -20.77 -3.21 -7.06
C LEU A 106 -20.71 -3.77 -8.48
N TYR A 107 -21.85 -4.24 -8.98
CA TYR A 107 -22.01 -4.76 -10.32
C TYR A 107 -22.95 -3.84 -11.10
N LEU A 108 -22.49 -3.34 -12.25
CA LEU A 108 -23.35 -2.76 -13.27
C LEU A 108 -23.65 -3.83 -14.31
N VAL A 109 -24.87 -4.35 -14.32
CA VAL A 109 -25.29 -5.43 -15.23
C VAL A 109 -25.38 -4.92 -16.65
N ARG A 110 -24.83 -5.68 -17.60
CA ARG A 110 -24.81 -5.39 -19.03
C ARG A 110 -25.51 -6.48 -19.82
N ASP A 111 -25.82 -6.17 -21.08
CA ASP A 111 -26.23 -7.19 -22.04
C ASP A 111 -25.11 -8.23 -22.27
N GLY A 112 -25.49 -9.40 -22.77
CA GLY A 112 -24.52 -10.46 -23.11
C GLY A 112 -24.09 -11.33 -21.92
N GLY A 113 -24.75 -11.21 -20.76
CA GLY A 113 -24.42 -12.00 -19.58
C GLY A 113 -23.14 -11.53 -18.87
N GLU A 114 -22.81 -10.25 -19.01
CA GLU A 114 -21.66 -9.62 -18.38
C GLU A 114 -22.09 -8.54 -17.38
N ALA A 115 -21.20 -8.22 -16.45
CA ALA A 115 -21.33 -7.08 -15.56
C ALA A 115 -19.98 -6.35 -15.45
N ILE A 116 -20.03 -5.04 -15.20
CA ILE A 116 -18.83 -4.31 -14.77
C ILE A 116 -18.78 -4.38 -13.25
N ARG A 117 -17.74 -5.03 -12.72
CA ARG A 117 -17.47 -5.12 -11.29
C ARG A 117 -16.58 -3.98 -10.83
N TYR A 118 -16.95 -3.35 -9.72
CA TYR A 118 -16.20 -2.30 -9.03
C TYR A 118 -15.92 -2.74 -7.60
N GLY A 119 -14.67 -2.56 -7.12
CA GLY A 119 -14.40 -2.62 -5.70
C GLY A 119 -15.02 -1.42 -4.98
N VAL A 120 -15.79 -1.68 -3.93
CA VAL A 120 -16.41 -0.64 -3.10
C VAL A 120 -16.01 -0.79 -1.64
N SER A 121 -16.29 0.21 -0.82
CA SER A 121 -16.09 0.13 0.62
C SER A 121 -17.21 0.86 1.32
N LEU A 122 -17.68 0.30 2.44
CA LEU A 122 -18.73 0.90 3.24
C LEU A 122 -18.11 1.77 4.33
N GLY A 123 -18.46 3.05 4.33
CA GLY A 123 -18.11 3.93 5.44
C GLY A 123 -18.94 3.62 6.68
N LYS A 124 -18.62 4.24 7.82
CA LYS A 124 -19.34 4.06 9.10
C LYS A 124 -20.86 4.21 8.97
N ALA A 125 -21.31 5.17 8.16
CA ALA A 125 -22.74 5.40 7.91
C ALA A 125 -23.39 4.30 7.06
N GLY A 126 -22.62 3.62 6.21
CA GLY A 126 -23.11 2.55 5.34
C GLY A 126 -23.50 1.28 6.09
N PHE A 127 -22.93 1.02 7.28
CA PHE A 127 -23.30 -0.15 8.09
C PHE A 127 -24.73 -0.10 8.64
N GLY A 128 -25.35 1.08 8.71
CA GLY A 128 -26.73 1.24 9.16
C GLY A 128 -27.76 1.06 8.05
N TRP A 129 -27.32 0.86 6.80
CA TRP A 129 -28.21 0.69 5.67
C TRP A 129 -28.70 -0.75 5.56
N THR A 130 -30.02 -0.92 5.58
CA THR A 130 -30.71 -2.15 5.20
C THR A 130 -31.59 -1.80 4.00
N GLY A 131 -31.20 -2.27 2.82
CA GLY A 131 -32.00 -2.23 1.61
C GLY A 131 -33.15 -3.21 1.65
#